data_AF-A0A9P8JH26-F1
#
_entry.id   AF-A0A9P8JH26-F1
#
_cell.length_a   1.000
_cell.length_b   1.000
_cell.length_c   1.000
_cell.angle_alpha   90.00
_cell.angle_beta   90.00
_cell.angle_gamma   90.00
#
_symmetry.space_group_name_H-M   'P 1'
#
loop_
_entity.id
_entity.type
_entity.pdbx_description
1 polymer ?
#
loop_
_entity_poly.entity_id
_entity_poly.type
_entity_poly.pdbx_seq_one_letter_code
_entity_poly.pdbx_strand_id
1 'polypeptide(L)'
;LFPVPPTPSLSPAPSSVQGNVEPTGNVMNKVADKDASLFQMCITLRQRLLAVPGFDEYFLETEQQHEDLDVVQLLWKTFQLGHPLVSLYNILRPDQPVEIDVSKISAAKQGKALTSSFLRGCINGLNFSVEDCFILYDLYQDDIGGFVKVVRMVSRLLDIMVQQNIIEDLRPDQIAAHSGKRSQRQHIVEELVTT
;
A
#
# COMPACT_ATOMS: atom_id res chain seq x y z
N LEU A 1 51.42 -56.72 42.32
CA LEU A 1 50.32 -57.60 42.75
C LEU A 1 49.06 -57.15 42.02
N PHE A 2 48.56 -58.00 41.11
CA PHE A 2 47.25 -57.92 40.44
C PHE A 2 46.09 -57.93 41.47
N PRO A 3 44.87 -57.41 41.20
CA PRO A 3 44.02 -57.91 40.11
C PRO A 3 43.10 -56.91 39.37
N VAL A 4 42.67 -57.39 38.20
CA VAL A 4 41.59 -56.88 37.35
C VAL A 4 40.21 -57.30 37.89
N PRO A 5 39.15 -56.48 37.71
CA PRO A 5 37.76 -56.91 37.82
C PRO A 5 37.12 -57.22 36.44
N PRO A 6 36.07 -58.07 36.38
CA PRO A 6 35.50 -58.60 35.14
C PRO A 6 34.45 -57.68 34.50
N THR A 7 34.28 -57.85 33.19
CA THR A 7 33.26 -57.22 32.32
C THR A 7 31.87 -57.84 32.48
N PRO A 8 30.83 -57.10 32.08
CA PRO A 8 29.76 -57.72 31.28
C PRO A 8 29.52 -57.00 29.96
N SER A 9 29.34 -57.83 28.94
CA SER A 9 29.06 -57.55 27.54
C SER A 9 27.63 -57.04 27.30
N LEU A 10 27.46 -56.04 26.41
CA LEU A 10 26.22 -55.73 25.71
C LEU A 10 26.59 -55.19 24.30
N SER A 11 26.40 -56.00 23.28
CA SER A 11 26.34 -55.60 21.86
C SER A 11 24.90 -55.21 21.48
N PRO A 12 24.59 -54.83 20.23
CA PRO A 12 25.17 -53.78 19.39
C PRO A 12 24.10 -52.73 18.99
N ALA A 13 24.51 -51.50 18.69
CA ALA A 13 23.63 -50.44 18.19
C ALA A 13 23.36 -50.58 16.67
N PRO A 14 22.14 -50.29 16.18
CA PRO A 14 21.81 -50.37 14.76
C PRO A 14 22.19 -49.10 13.97
N SER A 15 22.85 -49.38 12.84
CA SER A 15 22.71 -48.85 11.47
C SER A 15 22.22 -47.43 11.17
N SER A 16 22.96 -46.86 10.20
CA SER A 16 22.54 -45.99 9.09
C SER A 16 22.14 -44.55 9.39
N VAL A 17 23.15 -43.68 9.29
CA VAL A 17 23.03 -42.25 8.98
C VAL A 17 22.46 -42.10 7.57
N GLN A 18 21.23 -41.59 7.48
CA GLN A 18 20.62 -41.21 6.21
C GLN A 18 19.88 -39.88 6.37
N GLY A 19 20.49 -38.84 5.80
CA GLY A 19 19.81 -37.66 5.26
C GLY A 19 19.14 -36.71 6.24
N ASN A 20 19.83 -35.63 6.59
CA ASN A 20 19.18 -34.32 6.55
C ASN A 20 20.20 -33.27 6.10
N VAL A 21 20.07 -32.85 4.84
CA VAL A 21 20.82 -31.70 4.32
C VAL A 21 20.15 -30.47 4.93
N GLU A 22 20.89 -29.70 5.73
CA GLU A 22 20.45 -28.39 6.16
C GLU A 22 20.22 -27.52 4.91
N PRO A 23 19.03 -26.92 4.72
CA PRO A 23 18.90 -25.87 3.74
C PRO A 23 19.59 -24.63 4.33
N THR A 24 20.84 -24.40 3.92
CA THR A 24 21.49 -23.10 4.07
C THR A 24 20.63 -22.09 3.30
N GLY A 25 19.73 -21.41 4.02
CA GLY A 25 18.86 -20.38 3.46
C GLY A 25 19.72 -19.30 2.80
N ASN A 26 19.61 -19.23 1.48
CA ASN A 26 20.29 -18.29 0.62
C ASN A 26 19.90 -16.85 1.00
N VAL A 27 20.68 -16.20 1.86
CA VAL A 27 20.51 -14.79 2.25
C VAL A 27 21.06 -13.91 1.12
N MET A 28 20.36 -13.87 -0.01
CA MET A 28 20.67 -12.93 -1.08
C MET A 28 19.41 -12.66 -1.90
N ASN A 29 18.62 -11.69 -1.43
CA ASN A 29 17.83 -10.71 -2.19
C ASN A 29 16.63 -10.23 -1.35
N LYS A 30 16.80 -9.14 -0.57
CA LYS A 30 15.71 -8.54 0.24
C LYS A 30 15.34 -7.12 -0.20
N VAL A 31 16.04 -6.59 -1.22
CA VAL A 31 15.80 -5.25 -1.76
C VAL A 31 14.88 -5.35 -2.98
N ALA A 32 15.14 -6.25 -3.93
CA ALA A 32 14.28 -6.38 -5.11
C ALA A 32 12.84 -6.81 -4.80
N ASP A 33 12.63 -7.59 -3.72
CA ASP A 33 11.28 -8.00 -3.28
C ASP A 33 10.49 -6.82 -2.67
N LYS A 34 11.20 -5.87 -2.05
CA LYS A 34 10.61 -4.63 -1.54
C LYS A 34 10.21 -3.68 -2.67
N ASP A 35 11.05 -3.55 -3.69
CA ASP A 35 10.73 -2.74 -4.87
C ASP A 35 9.57 -3.36 -5.67
N ALA A 36 9.55 -4.68 -5.83
CA ALA A 36 8.41 -5.38 -6.45
C ALA A 36 7.12 -5.20 -5.64
N SER A 37 7.18 -5.25 -4.31
CA SER A 37 6.00 -5.03 -3.45
C SER A 37 5.55 -3.57 -3.42
N LEU A 38 6.46 -2.59 -3.43
CA LEU A 38 6.10 -1.17 -3.55
C LEU A 38 5.47 -0.88 -4.91
N PHE A 39 6.06 -1.37 -6.00
CA PHE A 39 5.50 -1.20 -7.33
C PHE A 39 4.07 -1.76 -7.40
N GLN A 40 3.84 -2.96 -6.86
CA GLN A 40 2.51 -3.57 -6.80
C GLN A 40 1.53 -2.79 -5.90
N MET A 41 2.00 -2.26 -4.77
CA MET A 41 1.23 -1.35 -3.92
C MET A 41 0.83 -0.09 -4.70
N CYS A 42 1.74 0.48 -5.49
CA CYS A 42 1.50 1.65 -6.32
C CYS A 42 0.50 1.38 -7.46
N ILE A 43 0.59 0.22 -8.13
CA ILE A 43 -0.39 -0.20 -9.15
C ILE A 43 -1.79 -0.28 -8.53
N THR A 44 -1.90 -0.96 -7.39
CA THR A 44 -3.17 -1.11 -6.67
C THR A 44 -3.70 0.25 -6.21
N LEU A 45 -2.82 1.09 -5.65
CA LEU A 45 -3.18 2.42 -5.18
C LEU A 45 -3.69 3.31 -6.33
N ARG A 46 -3.01 3.31 -7.48
CA ARG A 46 -3.44 4.06 -8.67
C ARG A 46 -4.85 3.65 -9.11
N GLN A 47 -5.12 2.35 -9.19
CA GLN A 47 -6.46 1.85 -9.57
C GLN A 47 -7.53 2.34 -8.60
N ARG A 48 -7.27 2.29 -7.30
CA ARG A 48 -8.20 2.77 -6.27
C ARG A 48 -8.39 4.28 -6.31
N LEU A 49 -7.34 5.03 -6.62
CA LEU A 49 -7.41 6.50 -6.77
C LEU A 49 -8.28 6.90 -7.97
N LEU A 50 -8.25 6.13 -9.07
CA LEU A 50 -9.13 6.37 -10.22
C LEU A 50 -10.62 6.14 -9.91
N ALA A 51 -10.96 5.43 -8.83
CA ALA A 51 -12.35 5.32 -8.36
C ALA A 51 -12.81 6.57 -7.59
N VAL A 52 -11.89 7.45 -7.20
CA VAL A 52 -12.21 8.69 -6.50
C VAL A 52 -12.66 9.74 -7.54
N PRO A 53 -13.87 10.32 -7.40
CA PRO A 53 -14.38 11.29 -8.36
C PRO A 53 -13.43 12.49 -8.54
N GLY A 54 -13.04 12.76 -9.80
CA GLY A 54 -12.19 13.90 -10.17
C GLY A 54 -10.70 13.74 -9.84
N PHE A 55 -10.27 12.58 -9.31
CA PHE A 55 -8.85 12.38 -9.01
C PHE A 55 -8.00 12.15 -10.27
N ASP A 56 -8.61 11.69 -11.37
CA ASP A 56 -7.96 11.47 -12.66
C ASP A 56 -7.34 12.73 -13.25
N GLU A 57 -7.93 13.90 -12.97
CA GLU A 57 -7.41 15.20 -13.41
C GLU A 57 -6.00 15.48 -12.86
N TYR A 58 -5.72 15.07 -11.63
CA TYR A 58 -4.38 15.24 -11.03
C TYR A 58 -3.32 14.34 -11.68
N PHE A 59 -3.70 13.15 -12.13
CA PHE A 59 -2.80 12.29 -12.90
C PHE A 59 -2.53 12.88 -14.26
N LEU A 60 -3.57 13.35 -14.95
CA LEU A 60 -3.44 13.99 -16.26
C LEU A 60 -2.53 15.23 -16.18
N GLU A 61 -2.72 16.09 -15.18
CA GLU A 61 -1.87 17.26 -14.95
C GLU A 61 -0.41 16.84 -14.74
N THR A 62 -0.17 15.81 -13.92
CA THR A 62 1.19 15.33 -13.63
C THR A 62 1.86 14.74 -14.88
N GLU A 63 1.14 13.94 -15.66
CA GLU A 63 1.63 13.35 -16.93
C GLU A 63 1.87 14.42 -18.01
N GLN A 64 1.12 15.52 -18.01
CA GLN A 64 1.38 16.65 -18.93
C GLN A 64 2.66 17.43 -18.58
N GLN A 65 3.04 17.47 -17.30
CA GLN A 65 4.27 18.16 -16.86
C GLN A 65 5.52 17.26 -16.95
N HIS A 66 5.34 15.95 -17.10
CA HIS A 66 6.41 14.96 -17.00
C HIS A 66 6.22 13.82 -18.00
N GLU A 67 7.19 13.64 -18.89
CA GLU A 67 7.22 12.52 -19.83
C GLU A 67 7.77 11.25 -19.17
N ASP A 68 7.32 10.08 -19.64
CA ASP A 68 7.85 8.74 -19.29
C ASP A 68 7.90 8.39 -17.79
N LEU A 69 6.89 8.81 -17.01
CA LEU A 69 6.78 8.41 -15.61
C LEU A 69 6.30 6.95 -15.46
N ASP A 70 7.02 6.16 -14.67
CA ASP A 70 6.47 4.91 -14.14
C ASP A 70 5.39 5.19 -13.07
N VAL A 71 4.64 4.16 -12.65
CA VAL A 71 3.53 4.32 -11.68
C VAL A 71 3.99 4.87 -10.33
N VAL A 72 5.20 4.54 -9.87
CA VAL A 72 5.73 5.00 -8.59
C VAL A 72 6.04 6.47 -8.70
N GLN A 73 6.74 6.88 -9.76
CA GLN A 73 7.08 8.28 -10.03
C GLN A 73 5.83 9.13 -10.26
N LEU A 74 4.84 8.63 -11.00
CA LEU A 74 3.57 9.31 -11.21
C LEU A 74 2.88 9.63 -9.88
N LEU A 75 2.69 8.63 -9.02
CA LEU A 75 2.08 8.83 -7.70
C LEU A 75 2.90 9.80 -6.84
N TRP A 76 4.22 9.65 -6.86
CA TRP A 76 5.11 10.50 -6.07
C TRP A 76 4.99 11.96 -6.48
N LYS A 77 5.12 12.26 -7.77
CA LYS A 77 4.99 13.61 -8.33
C LYS A 77 3.60 14.19 -8.08
N THR A 78 2.56 13.39 -8.26
CA THR A 78 1.17 13.78 -7.98
C THR A 78 1.02 14.22 -6.51
N PHE A 79 1.51 13.42 -5.56
CA PHE A 79 1.39 13.76 -4.14
C PHE A 79 2.25 14.96 -3.72
N GLN A 80 3.37 15.24 -4.41
CA GLN A 80 4.19 16.44 -4.17
C GLN A 80 3.49 17.75 -4.53
N LEU A 81 2.42 17.72 -5.34
CA LEU A 81 1.57 18.88 -5.59
C LEU A 81 0.80 19.31 -4.32
N GLY A 82 0.60 18.39 -3.37
CA GLY A 82 -0.12 18.61 -2.11
C GLY A 82 -1.65 18.73 -2.27
N HIS A 83 -2.13 19.35 -3.34
CA HIS A 83 -3.56 19.50 -3.65
C HIS A 83 -4.30 18.15 -3.76
N PRO A 84 -3.74 17.10 -4.40
CA PRO A 84 -4.39 15.80 -4.47
C PRO A 84 -4.61 15.18 -3.08
N LEU A 85 -3.67 15.35 -2.15
CA LEU A 85 -3.80 14.87 -0.77
C LEU A 85 -4.90 15.61 -0.01
N VAL A 86 -4.95 16.94 -0.14
CA VAL A 86 -6.00 17.78 0.45
C VAL A 86 -7.38 17.41 -0.10
N SER A 87 -7.48 17.17 -1.41
CA SER A 87 -8.72 16.76 -2.05
C SER A 87 -9.25 15.44 -1.49
N LEU A 88 -8.38 14.43 -1.35
CA LEU A 88 -8.75 13.15 -0.72
C LEU A 88 -9.28 13.34 0.71
N TYR A 89 -8.62 14.19 1.50
CA TYR A 89 -9.08 14.49 2.86
C TYR A 89 -10.46 15.17 2.87
N ASN A 90 -10.67 16.17 2.01
CA ASN A 90 -11.93 16.92 1.98
C ASN A 90 -13.12 16.08 1.45
N ILE A 91 -12.87 15.09 0.60
CA ILE A 91 -13.90 14.14 0.12
C ILE A 91 -14.53 13.34 1.27
N LEU A 92 -13.76 13.06 2.33
CA LEU A 92 -14.26 12.39 3.54
C LEU A 92 -15.22 13.26 4.37
N ARG A 93 -15.49 14.50 3.93
CA ARG A 93 -16.33 15.49 4.61
C ARG A 93 -16.01 15.63 6.11
N PRO A 94 -14.75 15.94 6.45
CA PRO A 94 -14.35 16.15 7.83
C PRO A 94 -15.09 17.35 8.44
N ASP A 95 -15.25 17.37 9.76
CA ASP A 95 -15.85 18.51 10.49
C ASP A 95 -15.14 19.84 10.19
N GLN A 96 -13.83 19.78 9.88
CA GLN A 96 -13.02 20.91 9.48
C GLN A 96 -12.31 20.62 8.15
N PRO A 97 -12.85 21.08 7.00
CA PRO A 97 -12.17 20.93 5.72
C PRO A 97 -10.88 21.74 5.69
N VAL A 98 -9.90 21.25 4.92
CA VAL A 98 -8.65 21.96 4.69
C VAL A 98 -8.84 22.92 3.52
N GLU A 99 -8.84 24.21 3.82
CA GLU A 99 -8.81 25.30 2.84
C GLU A 99 -7.57 26.16 3.10
N ILE A 100 -6.64 26.18 2.14
CA ILE A 100 -5.46 27.04 2.19
C ILE A 100 -5.50 27.97 0.98
N ASP A 101 -5.38 29.27 1.25
CA ASP A 101 -5.15 30.26 0.19
C ASP A 101 -3.69 30.18 -0.29
N VAL A 102 -3.48 29.36 -1.32
CA VAL A 102 -2.16 29.16 -1.93
C VAL A 102 -1.70 30.35 -2.77
N SER A 103 -2.59 31.30 -3.10
CA SER A 103 -2.29 32.48 -3.93
C SER A 103 -1.23 33.39 -3.29
N LYS A 104 -1.13 33.34 -1.95
CA LYS A 104 -0.16 34.11 -1.15
C LYS A 104 1.15 33.38 -0.92
N ILE A 105 1.26 32.12 -1.38
CA ILE A 105 2.41 31.25 -1.16
C ILE A 105 3.16 31.09 -2.49
N SER A 106 4.49 31.23 -2.45
CA SER A 106 5.33 30.97 -3.63
C SER A 106 5.13 29.54 -4.14
N ALA A 107 5.07 29.32 -5.46
CA ALA A 107 4.87 28.01 -6.08
C ALA A 107 5.75 26.89 -5.47
N ALA A 108 7.04 27.16 -5.24
CA ALA A 108 7.98 26.21 -4.63
C ALA A 108 7.63 25.74 -3.21
N LYS A 109 6.74 26.44 -2.51
CA LYS A 109 6.30 26.14 -1.13
C LYS A 109 4.86 25.67 -1.04
N GLN A 110 4.07 25.82 -2.10
CA GLN A 110 2.63 25.50 -2.10
C GLN A 110 2.39 24.04 -1.74
N GLY A 111 3.07 23.11 -2.43
CA GLY A 111 2.95 21.68 -2.15
C GLY A 111 3.19 21.37 -0.66
N LYS A 112 4.31 21.85 -0.10
CA LYS A 112 4.66 21.61 1.31
C LYS A 112 3.63 22.19 2.28
N ALA A 113 3.10 23.38 1.99
CA ALA A 113 2.06 24.00 2.81
C ALA A 113 0.76 23.18 2.77
N LEU A 114 0.32 22.76 1.59
CA LEU A 114 -0.84 21.88 1.41
C LEU A 114 -0.66 20.54 2.12
N THR A 115 0.47 19.87 1.92
CA THR A 115 0.79 18.61 2.61
C THR A 115 0.80 18.78 4.13
N SER A 116 1.34 19.89 4.66
CA SER A 116 1.35 20.12 6.10
C SER A 116 -0.05 20.27 6.71
N SER A 117 -0.97 20.92 6.00
CA SER A 117 -2.35 21.07 6.46
C SER A 117 -3.15 19.79 6.30
N PHE A 118 -2.89 19.04 5.23
CA PHE A 118 -3.41 17.68 5.07
C PHE A 118 -3.01 16.79 6.25
N LEU A 119 -1.73 16.76 6.64
CA LEU A 119 -1.25 15.99 7.79
C LEU A 119 -1.94 16.44 9.09
N ARG A 120 -2.07 17.74 9.30
CA ARG A 120 -2.80 18.30 10.46
C ARG A 120 -4.27 17.88 10.46
N GLY A 121 -4.94 17.90 9.31
CA GLY A 121 -6.32 17.45 9.15
C GLY A 121 -6.49 15.97 9.46
N CYS A 122 -5.56 15.12 9.02
CA CYS A 122 -5.61 13.68 9.32
C CYS A 122 -5.43 13.40 10.82
N ILE A 123 -4.50 14.08 11.49
CA ILE A 123 -4.25 13.91 12.92
C ILE A 123 -5.44 14.42 13.74
N ASN A 124 -5.91 15.64 13.46
CA ASN A 124 -6.92 16.28 14.30
C ASN A 124 -8.36 15.92 13.93
N GLY A 125 -8.65 15.68 12.65
CA GLY A 125 -10.00 15.45 12.14
C GLY A 125 -10.34 13.98 11.93
N LEU A 126 -9.37 13.13 11.58
CA LEU A 126 -9.57 11.68 11.42
C LEU A 126 -8.95 10.86 12.57
N ASN A 127 -8.37 11.55 13.55
CA ASN A 127 -7.81 10.94 14.76
C ASN A 127 -6.69 9.93 14.46
N PHE A 128 -5.91 10.15 13.41
CA PHE A 128 -4.77 9.30 13.07
C PHE A 128 -3.66 9.46 14.12
N SER A 129 -3.02 8.35 14.49
CA SER A 129 -1.82 8.40 15.34
C SER A 129 -0.70 9.10 14.58
N VAL A 130 0.04 9.98 15.27
CA VAL A 130 1.16 10.71 14.68
C VAL A 130 2.24 9.75 14.19
N GLU A 131 2.40 8.59 14.84
CA GLU A 131 3.38 7.57 14.47
C GLU A 131 3.03 6.82 13.16
N ASP A 132 1.74 6.81 12.80
CA ASP A 132 1.24 6.20 11.55
C ASP A 132 1.27 7.19 10.37
N CYS A 133 1.49 8.48 10.65
CA CYS A 133 1.54 9.52 9.64
C CYS A 133 2.95 9.64 9.06
N PHE A 134 3.05 9.93 7.77
CA PHE A 134 4.33 10.31 7.17
C PHE A 134 4.67 11.77 7.55
N ILE A 135 5.95 12.13 7.45
CA ILE A 135 6.42 13.53 7.62
C ILE A 135 6.80 14.13 6.27
N LEU A 136 6.93 15.46 6.19
CA LEU A 136 7.33 16.13 4.93
C LEU A 136 8.61 15.56 4.32
N TYR A 137 9.57 15.12 5.14
CA TYR A 137 10.80 14.50 4.64
C TYR A 137 10.51 13.22 3.85
N ASP A 138 9.55 12.40 4.30
CA ASP A 138 9.20 11.12 3.66
C ASP A 138 8.64 11.31 2.22
N LEU A 139 8.06 12.48 1.90
CA LEU A 139 7.46 12.76 0.58
C LEU A 139 8.34 13.67 -0.30
N TYR A 140 9.06 14.63 0.29
CA TYR A 140 9.81 15.64 -0.47
C TYR A 140 11.28 15.31 -0.62
N GLN A 141 11.75 14.19 -0.08
CA GLN A 141 13.09 13.66 -0.32
C GLN A 141 13.03 12.41 -1.17
N ASP A 142 14.14 12.06 -1.78
CA ASP A 142 14.28 10.83 -2.57
C ASP A 142 14.51 9.61 -1.65
N ASP A 143 13.52 9.33 -0.79
CA ASP A 143 13.54 8.21 0.15
C ASP A 143 12.36 7.27 -0.10
N ILE A 144 12.65 6.15 -0.77
CA ILE A 144 11.67 5.10 -1.08
C ILE A 144 11.02 4.57 0.21
N GLY A 145 11.78 4.50 1.32
CA GLY A 145 11.24 4.07 2.62
C GLY A 145 10.20 5.04 3.18
N GLY A 146 10.45 6.34 3.04
CA GLY A 146 9.48 7.39 3.31
C GLY A 146 8.25 7.27 2.42
N PHE A 147 8.44 7.06 1.12
CA PHE A 147 7.32 6.96 0.18
C PHE A 147 6.39 5.78 0.47
N VAL A 148 6.92 4.65 0.95
CA VAL A 148 6.09 3.52 1.42
C VAL A 148 5.11 3.96 2.52
N LYS A 149 5.52 4.87 3.44
CA LYS A 149 4.60 5.40 4.47
C LYS A 149 3.51 6.27 3.84
N VAL A 150 3.86 7.10 2.85
CA VAL A 150 2.90 7.91 2.10
C VAL A 150 1.84 7.01 1.45
N VAL A 151 2.26 5.99 0.71
CA VAL A 151 1.37 5.02 0.04
C VAL A 151 0.45 4.32 1.04
N ARG A 152 0.96 3.92 2.20
CA ARG A 152 0.15 3.29 3.27
C ARG A 152 -0.88 4.23 3.85
N MET A 153 -0.49 5.48 4.14
CA MET A 153 -1.41 6.47 4.70
C MET A 153 -2.54 6.82 3.71
N VAL A 154 -2.21 7.01 2.43
CA VAL A 154 -3.22 7.24 1.39
C VAL A 154 -4.13 6.02 1.21
N SER A 155 -3.57 4.80 1.24
CA SER A 155 -4.37 3.56 1.20
C SER A 155 -5.38 3.50 2.35
N ARG A 156 -4.98 3.90 3.56
CA ARG A 156 -5.88 3.98 4.73
C ARG A 156 -7.00 4.99 4.52
N LEU A 157 -6.74 6.14 3.90
CA LEU A 157 -7.81 7.10 3.56
C LEU A 157 -8.81 6.50 2.57
N LEU A 158 -8.33 5.80 1.54
CA LEU A 158 -9.20 5.11 0.60
C LEU A 158 -9.99 3.98 1.27
N ASP A 159 -9.44 3.29 2.26
CA ASP A 159 -10.16 2.29 3.04
C ASP A 159 -11.33 2.93 3.82
N ILE A 160 -11.14 4.13 4.37
CA ILE A 160 -12.21 4.89 5.03
C ILE A 160 -13.28 5.30 4.01
N MET A 161 -12.88 5.75 2.81
CA MET A 161 -13.83 6.08 1.74
C MET A 161 -14.69 4.88 1.32
N VAL A 162 -14.09 3.68 1.24
CA VAL A 162 -14.82 2.43 0.98
C VAL A 162 -15.81 2.14 2.11
N GLN A 163 -15.39 2.26 3.37
CA GLN A 163 -16.25 2.04 4.53
C GLN A 163 -17.46 3.00 4.56
N GLN A 164 -17.26 4.24 4.10
CA GLN A 164 -18.32 5.25 3.97
C GLN A 164 -19.15 5.13 2.68
N ASN A 165 -18.90 4.11 1.84
CA ASN A 165 -19.55 3.91 0.53
C ASN A 165 -19.38 5.10 -0.44
N ILE A 166 -18.26 5.82 -0.34
CA ILE A 166 -17.90 6.90 -1.27
C ILE A 166 -17.33 6.32 -2.57
N ILE A 167 -16.52 5.27 -2.46
CA ILE A 167 -15.91 4.57 -3.59
C ILE A 167 -16.10 3.05 -3.45
N GLU A 168 -16.01 2.33 -4.57
CA GLU A 168 -16.04 0.87 -4.59
C GLU A 168 -14.70 0.25 -4.11
N ASP A 169 -14.76 -0.95 -3.54
CA ASP A 169 -13.56 -1.67 -3.11
C ASP A 169 -12.88 -2.37 -4.29
N LEU A 170 -11.87 -1.70 -4.86
CA LEU A 170 -11.11 -2.18 -6.01
C LEU A 170 -9.83 -2.95 -5.65
N ARG A 171 -9.73 -3.51 -4.43
CA ARG A 171 -8.58 -4.38 -4.11
C ARG A 171 -8.69 -5.70 -4.89
N PRO A 172 -7.58 -6.27 -5.41
CA PRO A 172 -7.62 -7.46 -6.25
C PRO A 172 -8.35 -8.67 -5.63
N ASP A 173 -8.19 -8.88 -4.33
CA ASP A 173 -8.88 -9.94 -3.57
C ASP A 173 -10.40 -9.73 -3.54
N GLN A 174 -10.84 -8.48 -3.43
CA GLN A 174 -12.26 -8.13 -3.42
C GLN A 174 -12.85 -8.20 -4.83
N ILE A 175 -12.14 -7.72 -5.86
CA ILE A 175 -12.60 -7.83 -7.24
C ILE A 175 -12.80 -9.30 -7.65
N ALA A 176 -11.87 -10.19 -7.26
CA ALA A 176 -12.00 -11.62 -7.50
C ALA A 176 -13.21 -12.22 -6.78
N ALA A 177 -13.46 -11.84 -5.52
CA ALA A 177 -14.64 -12.27 -4.76
C ALA A 177 -15.97 -11.76 -5.37
N HIS A 178 -15.99 -10.51 -5.86
CA HIS A 178 -17.17 -9.93 -6.52
C HIS A 178 -17.40 -10.55 -7.90
N SER A 179 -16.35 -10.86 -8.66
CA SER A 179 -16.47 -11.54 -9.96
C SER A 179 -16.95 -12.99 -9.81
N GLY A 180 -16.48 -13.70 -8.76
CA GLY A 180 -17.00 -15.03 -8.40
C GLY A 180 -18.48 -15.03 -8.02
N LYS A 181 -18.94 -14.00 -7.28
CA LYS A 181 -20.37 -13.83 -6.94
C LYS A 181 -21.22 -13.34 -8.13
N ARG A 182 -20.67 -12.53 -9.04
CA ARG A 182 -21.38 -12.01 -10.23
C ARG A 182 -21.60 -13.11 -11.27
N SER A 183 -20.64 -14.03 -11.43
CA SER A 183 -20.75 -15.17 -12.35
C SER A 183 -21.89 -16.14 -11.96
N GLN A 184 -22.14 -16.32 -10.66
CA GLN A 184 -23.22 -17.19 -10.18
C GLN A 184 -24.63 -16.62 -10.45
N ARG A 185 -24.77 -15.29 -10.59
CA ARG A 185 -26.06 -14.64 -10.92
C ARG A 185 -26.37 -14.64 -12.42
N GLN A 186 -25.38 -14.80 -13.29
CA GLN A 186 -25.58 -14.79 -14.75
C GLN A 186 -26.01 -16.15 -15.32
N HIS A 187 -26.08 -17.22 -14.51
CA HIS A 187 -26.55 -18.53 -14.95
C HIS A 187 -28.05 -18.79 -14.67
N ILE A 188 -28.78 -17.86 -14.04
CA ILE A 188 -30.18 -18.10 -13.60
C ILE A 188 -31.23 -17.39 -14.48
N VAL A 189 -30.82 -16.51 -15.41
CA VAL A 189 -31.77 -15.72 -16.23
C VAL A 189 -31.93 -16.21 -17.67
N GLU A 190 -31.33 -17.35 -18.05
CA GLU A 190 -31.45 -17.89 -19.42
C GLU A 190 -32.31 -19.16 -19.54
N GLU A 191 -33.09 -19.48 -18.50
CA GLU A 191 -34.11 -20.55 -18.56
C GLU A 191 -35.49 -20.05 -18.08
N LEU A 192 -35.87 -18.81 -18.42
CA LEU A 192 -37.24 -18.32 -18.19
C LEU A 192 -37.80 -17.54 -19.39
N VAL A 193 -37.33 -17.83 -20.60
CA VAL A 193 -37.93 -17.35 -21.86
C VAL A 193 -37.86 -18.42 -22.96
N THR A 194 -38.29 -19.63 -22.62
CA THR A 194 -38.78 -20.56 -23.65
C THR A 194 -39.97 -21.33 -23.10
N THR A 195 -41.15 -20.72 -23.24
CA THR A 195 -42.42 -21.43 -23.33
C THR A 195 -43.17 -20.84 -24.50
#